data_AF-A0A960V9C9-F1
#
_entry.id   AF-A0A960V9C9-F1
#
_cell.length_a   1.000
_cell.length_b   1.000
_cell.length_c   1.000
_cell.angle_alpha   90.00
_cell.angle_beta   90.00
_cell.angle_gamma   90.00
#
_symmetry.space_group_name_H-M   'P 1'
#
loop_
_entity.id
_entity.type
_entity.pdbx_description
1 polymer ?
#
loop_
_entity_poly.entity_id
_entity_poly.type
_entity_poly.pdbx_seq_one_letter_code
_entity_poly.pdbx_strand_id
1 'polypeptide(L)'
;MNKLPFSSYNAYYKNLENCRKCPNMIPPVIIGSHPKAKIISIGQAPGVHEKEKMKPFSYTAGKTLFKWISGIGVTEDEFRGKVNMSAVCRCFPGKAGSGDRKPDSEEIKNCSIYLKFEIMYHKPNLIIPIGKMAIDLVHENKKYKLDDVIGKKFRTSLYEHEFDWVALPHPSGLNVWNHSAKGKELLNQSLELIKNHPTFLEEFS
;
A
#
# COMPACT_ATOMS: atom_id res chain seq x y z
N MET A 1 -10.91 10.66 22.48
CA MET A 1 -10.67 10.60 21.01
C MET A 1 -9.24 11.01 20.76
N ASN A 2 -8.42 10.18 20.12
CA ASN A 2 -7.05 10.55 19.82
C ASN A 2 -7.00 11.66 18.77
N LYS A 3 -6.17 12.68 19.03
CA LYS A 3 -5.95 13.80 18.11
C LYS A 3 -5.22 13.33 16.86
N LEU A 4 -5.64 13.82 15.69
CA LEU A 4 -4.91 13.57 14.43
C LEU A 4 -3.44 14.01 14.58
N PRO A 5 -2.47 13.25 14.02
CA PRO A 5 -1.05 13.62 14.08
C PRO A 5 -0.73 14.99 13.46
N PHE A 6 -1.54 15.43 12.48
CA PHE A 6 -1.41 16.72 11.82
C PHE A 6 -2.76 17.44 11.82
N SER A 7 -2.75 18.77 11.88
CA SER A 7 -3.97 19.60 11.97
C SER A 7 -4.79 19.66 10.67
N SER A 8 -4.18 19.34 9.53
CA SER A 8 -4.81 19.35 8.21
C SER A 8 -4.03 18.46 7.24
N TYR A 9 -4.67 18.11 6.12
CA TYR A 9 -4.00 17.40 5.03
C TYR A 9 -2.80 18.17 4.47
N ASN A 10 -2.90 19.50 4.37
CA ASN A 10 -1.79 20.35 3.92
C ASN A 10 -0.60 20.33 4.90
N ALA A 11 -0.88 20.36 6.21
CA ALA A 11 0.15 20.24 7.24
C ALA A 11 0.85 18.87 7.19
N TYR A 12 0.07 17.81 6.99
CA TYR A 12 0.59 16.46 6.73
C TYR A 12 1.50 16.43 5.51
N TYR A 13 1.02 16.92 4.36
CA TYR A 13 1.75 16.90 3.10
C TYR A 13 3.10 17.63 3.22
N LYS A 14 3.08 18.87 3.76
CA LYS A 14 4.31 19.66 3.97
C LYS A 14 5.28 18.98 4.92
N ASN A 15 4.79 18.33 5.98
CA ASN A 15 5.66 17.61 6.90
C ASN A 15 6.30 16.37 6.24
N LEU A 16 5.51 15.64 5.46
CA LEU A 16 5.97 14.44 4.78
C LEU A 16 7.02 14.77 3.70
N GLU A 17 6.76 15.75 2.84
CA GLU A 17 7.67 16.17 1.78
C GLU A 17 9.05 16.60 2.30
N ASN A 18 9.07 17.24 3.47
CA ASN A 18 10.29 17.73 4.12
C ASN A 18 10.91 16.74 5.12
N CYS A 19 10.37 15.53 5.24
CA CYS A 19 10.85 14.57 6.23
C CYS A 19 12.28 14.09 5.94
N ARG A 20 13.13 14.09 6.97
CA ARG A 20 14.51 13.58 6.92
C ARG A 20 14.86 12.71 8.14
N LYS A 21 13.86 12.11 8.79
CA LYS A 21 14.04 11.35 10.04
C LYS A 21 14.89 10.08 9.90
N CYS A 22 15.01 9.54 8.70
CA CYS A 22 15.70 8.27 8.44
C CYS A 22 16.99 8.54 7.64
N PRO A 23 18.18 8.55 8.28
CA PRO A 23 19.44 8.91 7.61
C PRO A 23 19.89 7.89 6.55
N ASN A 24 19.48 6.62 6.68
CA ASN A 24 19.85 5.53 5.75
C ASN A 24 18.86 5.36 4.59
N MET A 25 17.79 6.15 4.57
CA MET A 25 16.81 6.17 3.49
C MET A 25 17.18 7.24 2.46
N ILE A 26 17.07 6.90 1.19
CA ILE A 26 17.46 7.76 0.08
C ILE A 26 16.24 8.59 -0.37
N PRO A 27 16.30 9.93 -0.32
CA PRO A 27 15.24 10.81 -0.82
C PRO A 27 15.12 10.76 -2.37
N PRO A 28 14.01 11.26 -2.95
CA PRO A 28 12.92 11.98 -2.31
C PRO A 28 11.90 11.05 -1.65
N VAL A 29 11.01 11.67 -0.87
CA VAL A 29 9.78 11.04 -0.43
C VAL A 29 8.84 10.87 -1.63
N ILE A 30 8.22 9.71 -1.76
CA ILE A 30 7.17 9.44 -2.77
C ILE A 30 5.80 9.46 -2.10
N ILE A 31 4.88 10.23 -2.68
CA ILE A 31 3.53 10.47 -2.15
C ILE A 31 2.51 10.02 -3.21
N GLY A 32 1.59 9.12 -2.85
CA GLY A 32 0.50 8.67 -3.73
C GLY A 32 -0.87 9.10 -3.25
N SER A 33 -1.02 10.34 -2.81
CA SER A 33 -2.12 10.71 -1.95
C SER A 33 -3.30 11.35 -2.69
N HIS A 34 -4.48 10.77 -2.56
CA HIS A 34 -5.76 11.39 -2.91
C HIS A 34 -6.46 11.89 -1.62
N PRO A 35 -6.75 13.20 -1.49
CA PRO A 35 -7.14 13.82 -0.21
C PRO A 35 -8.46 13.32 0.37
N LYS A 36 -9.31 12.68 -0.45
CA LYS A 36 -10.63 12.17 -0.03
C LYS A 36 -10.79 10.66 -0.23
N ALA A 37 -9.69 9.92 -0.40
CA ALA A 37 -9.75 8.50 -0.75
C ALA A 37 -10.54 7.68 0.28
N LYS A 38 -11.45 6.82 -0.17
CA LYS A 38 -12.09 5.79 0.67
C LYS A 38 -11.40 4.44 0.59
N ILE A 39 -10.39 4.34 -0.28
CA ILE A 39 -9.56 3.16 -0.48
C ILE A 39 -8.11 3.57 -0.30
N ILE A 40 -7.35 2.79 0.49
CA ILE A 40 -5.90 2.94 0.62
C ILE A 40 -5.24 1.67 0.11
N SER A 41 -4.28 1.78 -0.81
CA SER A 41 -3.33 0.68 -1.06
C SER A 41 -2.05 0.93 -0.28
N ILE A 42 -1.44 -0.13 0.28
CA ILE A 42 -0.24 -0.01 1.10
C ILE A 42 0.84 -0.91 0.52
N GLY A 43 1.93 -0.32 0.02
CA GLY A 43 3.15 -1.03 -0.34
C GLY A 43 4.20 -1.06 0.77
N GLN A 44 5.38 -1.61 0.47
CA GLN A 44 6.53 -1.61 1.40
C GLN A 44 7.19 -0.23 1.48
N ALA A 45 7.85 0.17 0.40
CA ALA A 45 8.59 1.40 0.28
C ALA A 45 8.83 1.68 -1.21
N PRO A 46 9.15 2.93 -1.59
CA PRO A 46 9.51 3.24 -2.95
C PRO A 46 10.72 2.46 -3.47
N GLY A 47 10.72 2.17 -4.76
CA GLY A 47 11.86 1.58 -5.47
C GLY A 47 12.81 2.65 -6.04
N VAL A 48 14.01 2.23 -6.45
CA VAL A 48 15.07 3.14 -6.95
C VAL A 48 14.65 4.03 -8.13
N HIS A 49 13.73 3.55 -8.98
CA HIS A 49 13.25 4.26 -10.17
C HIS A 49 12.03 5.15 -9.89
N GLU A 50 11.40 5.04 -8.72
CA GLU A 50 10.21 5.84 -8.42
C GLU A 50 10.55 7.31 -8.20
N LYS A 51 11.81 7.63 -7.86
CA LYS A 51 12.34 9.00 -7.78
C LYS A 51 12.22 9.76 -9.10
N GLU A 52 12.25 9.07 -10.24
CA GLU A 52 12.22 9.71 -11.56
C GLU A 52 10.79 10.14 -11.93
N LYS A 53 9.80 9.36 -11.47
CA LYS A 53 8.39 9.57 -11.81
C LYS A 53 7.57 10.22 -10.70
N MET A 54 8.12 10.29 -9.48
CA MET A 54 7.46 10.85 -8.30
C MET A 54 6.09 10.23 -8.01
N LYS A 55 5.91 8.93 -8.36
CA LYS A 55 4.65 8.20 -8.21
C LYS A 55 4.91 6.80 -7.63
N PRO A 56 4.10 6.31 -6.66
CA PRO A 56 4.22 4.95 -6.17
C PRO A 56 3.92 3.92 -7.26
N PHE A 57 4.54 2.75 -7.17
CA PHE A 57 4.36 1.65 -8.11
C PHE A 57 4.53 2.11 -9.57
N SER A 58 5.61 2.81 -9.90
CA SER A 58 5.78 3.43 -11.23
C SER A 58 6.79 2.73 -12.14
N TYR A 59 7.31 1.58 -11.69
CA TYR A 59 8.26 0.75 -12.43
C TYR A 59 7.79 -0.72 -12.54
N THR A 60 8.70 -1.70 -12.56
CA THR A 60 8.39 -3.12 -12.84
C THR A 60 7.28 -3.71 -11.97
N ALA A 61 7.36 -3.50 -10.65
CA ALA A 61 6.32 -3.93 -9.72
C ALA A 61 4.97 -3.25 -10.02
N GLY A 62 5.01 -2.00 -10.43
CA GLY A 62 3.85 -1.23 -10.86
C GLY A 62 3.21 -1.75 -12.14
N LYS A 63 4.00 -2.07 -13.17
CA LYS A 63 3.49 -2.66 -14.42
C LYS A 63 2.68 -3.93 -14.15
N THR A 64 3.18 -4.80 -13.28
CA THR A 64 2.47 -6.01 -12.87
C THR A 64 1.21 -5.69 -12.08
N LEU A 65 1.30 -4.79 -11.09
CA LEU A 65 0.14 -4.37 -10.30
C LEU A 65 -0.97 -3.81 -11.20
N PHE A 66 -0.65 -2.85 -12.09
CA PHE A 66 -1.64 -2.23 -12.95
C PHE A 66 -2.16 -3.19 -14.02
N LYS A 67 -1.40 -4.19 -14.46
CA LYS A 67 -1.95 -5.29 -15.26
C LYS A 67 -3.05 -6.06 -14.52
N TRP A 68 -2.89 -6.30 -13.22
CA TRP A 68 -3.93 -6.95 -12.41
C TRP A 68 -5.15 -6.05 -12.22
N ILE A 69 -4.93 -4.77 -11.91
CA ILE A 69 -6.01 -3.77 -11.75
C ILE A 69 -6.80 -3.60 -13.06
N SER A 70 -6.12 -3.55 -14.21
CA SER A 70 -6.81 -3.52 -15.51
C SER A 70 -7.59 -4.81 -15.79
N GLY A 71 -7.15 -5.95 -15.25
CA GLY A 71 -7.90 -7.21 -15.31
C GLY A 71 -9.26 -7.16 -14.64
N ILE A 72 -9.48 -6.23 -13.69
CA ILE A 72 -10.79 -5.99 -13.06
C ILE A 72 -11.52 -4.75 -13.60
N GLY A 73 -11.05 -4.20 -14.72
CA GLY A 73 -11.75 -3.15 -15.47
C GLY A 73 -11.39 -1.71 -15.07
N VAL A 74 -10.27 -1.50 -14.35
CA VAL A 74 -9.82 -0.15 -13.93
C VAL A 74 -8.48 0.19 -14.55
N THR A 75 -8.36 1.39 -15.14
CA THR A 75 -7.10 1.90 -15.69
C THR A 75 -6.15 2.38 -14.59
N GLU A 76 -4.85 2.49 -14.93
CA GLU A 76 -3.86 3.05 -13.98
C GLU A 76 -4.22 4.47 -13.53
N ASP A 77 -4.69 5.31 -14.44
CA ASP A 77 -5.03 6.70 -14.13
C ASP A 77 -6.27 6.82 -13.24
N GLU A 78 -7.32 6.02 -13.50
CA GLU A 78 -8.50 5.95 -12.62
C GLU A 78 -8.10 5.47 -11.22
N PHE A 79 -7.30 4.40 -11.13
CA PHE A 79 -6.86 3.87 -9.85
C PHE A 79 -6.08 4.91 -9.05
N ARG A 80 -5.11 5.60 -9.69
CA ARG A 80 -4.34 6.68 -9.06
C ARG A 80 -5.20 7.89 -8.69
N GLY A 81 -6.28 8.14 -9.44
CA GLY A 81 -7.23 9.23 -9.19
C GLY A 81 -8.18 8.98 -8.02
N LYS A 82 -8.38 7.73 -7.60
CA LYS A 82 -9.38 7.36 -6.57
C LYS A 82 -8.76 6.76 -5.31
N VAL A 83 -7.64 6.05 -5.44
CA VAL A 83 -6.98 5.33 -4.35
C VAL A 83 -5.81 6.14 -3.80
N ASN A 84 -5.75 6.29 -2.47
CA ASN A 84 -4.51 6.75 -1.84
C ASN A 84 -3.50 5.60 -1.83
N MET A 85 -2.47 5.71 -2.68
CA MET A 85 -1.37 4.76 -2.80
C MET A 85 -0.27 5.10 -1.80
N SER A 86 -0.35 4.46 -0.64
CA SER A 86 0.56 4.64 0.48
C SER A 86 1.63 3.54 0.53
N ALA A 87 2.55 3.68 1.49
CA ALA A 87 3.56 2.69 1.80
C ALA A 87 3.95 2.76 3.28
N VAL A 88 4.47 1.64 3.80
CA VAL A 88 5.01 1.53 5.17
C VAL A 88 6.14 2.55 5.40
N CYS A 89 7.06 2.67 4.44
CA CYS A 89 8.07 3.74 4.41
C CYS A 89 7.97 4.56 3.13
N ARG A 90 8.36 5.84 3.17
CA ARG A 90 8.09 6.80 2.08
C ARG A 90 9.31 7.21 1.26
N CYS A 91 10.49 6.71 1.63
CA CYS A 91 11.75 6.93 0.92
C CYS A 91 12.29 5.58 0.43
N PHE A 92 13.23 5.61 -0.52
CA PHE A 92 13.88 4.39 -0.99
C PHE A 92 14.83 3.84 0.09
N PRO A 93 14.69 2.58 0.55
CA PRO A 93 15.50 2.03 1.64
C PRO A 93 16.93 1.63 1.26
N GLY A 94 17.31 1.79 -0.01
CA GLY A 94 18.58 1.31 -0.56
C GLY A 94 18.47 -0.10 -1.15
N LYS A 95 19.56 -0.56 -1.79
CA LYS A 95 19.65 -1.89 -2.40
C LYS A 95 20.09 -2.96 -1.41
N ALA A 96 19.64 -4.18 -1.62
CA ALA A 96 20.13 -5.38 -0.94
C ALA A 96 20.11 -6.58 -1.91
N GLY A 97 21.30 -7.12 -2.22
CA GLY A 97 21.43 -8.23 -3.17
C GLY A 97 20.77 -7.91 -4.53
N SER A 98 19.87 -8.78 -4.97
CA SER A 98 19.12 -8.64 -6.24
C SER A 98 17.90 -7.72 -6.15
N GLY A 99 17.60 -7.15 -4.98
CA GLY A 99 16.40 -6.35 -4.75
C GLY A 99 16.65 -5.09 -3.92
N ASP A 100 15.57 -4.54 -3.39
CA ASP A 100 15.61 -3.41 -2.47
C ASP A 100 15.68 -3.94 -1.03
N ARG A 101 16.43 -3.24 -0.19
CA ARG A 101 16.51 -3.56 1.25
C ARG A 101 15.11 -3.44 1.85
N LYS A 102 14.83 -4.26 2.86
CA LYS A 102 13.66 -4.04 3.73
C LYS A 102 13.94 -2.87 4.67
N PRO A 103 13.00 -1.91 4.82
CA PRO A 103 13.06 -0.94 5.90
C PRO A 103 13.25 -1.63 7.26
N ASP A 104 14.05 -1.02 8.12
CA ASP A 104 14.27 -1.50 9.49
C ASP A 104 13.16 -1.00 10.44
N SER A 105 13.18 -1.47 11.69
CA SER A 105 12.14 -1.15 12.67
C SER A 105 12.08 0.36 13.01
N GLU A 106 13.21 1.06 13.03
CA GLU A 106 13.25 2.48 13.37
C GLU A 106 12.75 3.32 12.17
N GLU A 107 13.08 2.90 10.95
CA GLU A 107 12.55 3.49 9.72
C GLU A 107 11.03 3.34 9.60
N ILE A 108 10.51 2.15 9.92
CA ILE A 108 9.07 1.85 9.96
C ILE A 108 8.40 2.71 11.03
N LYS A 109 8.95 2.75 12.24
CA LYS A 109 8.44 3.55 13.35
C LYS A 109 8.40 5.05 13.01
N ASN A 110 9.47 5.58 12.42
CA ASN A 110 9.54 6.98 12.00
C ASN A 110 8.52 7.33 10.91
N CYS A 111 8.25 6.42 9.97
CA CYS A 111 7.26 6.63 8.92
C CYS A 111 5.81 6.38 9.39
N SER A 112 5.60 5.62 10.46
CA SER A 112 4.27 5.19 10.92
C SER A 112 3.29 6.34 11.16
N ILE A 113 3.80 7.51 11.57
CA ILE A 113 2.99 8.71 11.83
C ILE A 113 2.21 9.18 10.59
N TYR A 114 2.78 8.99 9.39
CA TYR A 114 2.17 9.40 8.14
C TYR A 114 1.02 8.47 7.74
N LEU A 115 1.23 7.17 7.86
CA LEU A 115 0.18 6.18 7.61
C LEU A 115 -0.94 6.26 8.66
N LYS A 116 -0.57 6.52 9.92
CA LYS A 116 -1.55 6.80 10.99
C LYS A 116 -2.44 7.99 10.62
N PHE A 117 -1.84 9.10 10.16
CA PHE A 117 -2.61 10.24 9.72
C PHE A 117 -3.54 9.89 8.55
N GLU A 118 -3.04 9.22 7.51
CA GLU A 118 -3.86 8.86 6.34
C GLU A 118 -5.07 8.02 6.74
N ILE A 119 -4.90 6.99 7.57
CA ILE A 119 -6.00 6.12 8.01
C ILE A 119 -7.01 6.91 8.84
N MET A 120 -6.56 7.68 9.83
CA MET A 120 -7.46 8.46 10.69
C MET A 120 -8.16 9.61 9.96
N TYR A 121 -7.48 10.23 8.99
CA TYR A 121 -7.99 11.37 8.22
C TYR A 121 -8.95 10.94 7.13
N HIS A 122 -8.58 9.94 6.34
CA HIS A 122 -9.41 9.46 5.23
C HIS A 122 -10.58 8.59 5.69
N LYS A 123 -10.40 7.88 6.82
CA LYS A 123 -11.34 6.86 7.30
C LYS A 123 -11.73 5.90 6.17
N PRO A 124 -10.75 5.15 5.61
CA PRO A 124 -10.99 4.27 4.47
C PRO A 124 -11.93 3.14 4.85
N ASN A 125 -12.79 2.72 3.94
CA ASN A 125 -13.61 1.53 4.14
C ASN A 125 -12.88 0.26 3.68
N LEU A 126 -11.92 0.40 2.76
CA LEU A 126 -11.12 -0.68 2.20
C LEU A 126 -9.63 -0.34 2.24
N ILE A 127 -8.81 -1.28 2.73
CA ILE A 127 -7.35 -1.25 2.58
C ILE A 127 -6.87 -2.44 1.74
N ILE A 128 -6.00 -2.17 0.76
CA ILE A 128 -5.37 -3.17 -0.11
C ILE A 128 -3.88 -3.26 0.25
N PRO A 129 -3.49 -4.12 1.22
CA PRO A 129 -2.08 -4.34 1.51
C PRO A 129 -1.43 -5.16 0.38
N ILE A 130 -0.28 -4.68 -0.12
CA ILE A 130 0.42 -5.27 -1.25
C ILE A 130 1.78 -5.79 -0.78
N GLY A 131 1.90 -7.11 -0.71
CA GLY A 131 3.12 -7.79 -0.28
C GLY A 131 3.26 -7.90 1.24
N LYS A 132 4.26 -8.69 1.66
CA LYS A 132 4.36 -9.19 3.04
C LYS A 132 4.37 -8.08 4.10
N MET A 133 5.16 -7.03 3.95
CA MET A 133 5.29 -6.00 4.99
C MET A 133 3.99 -5.22 5.24
N ALA A 134 3.24 -4.93 4.18
CA ALA A 134 1.95 -4.27 4.30
C ALA A 134 0.88 -5.21 4.89
N ILE A 135 0.93 -6.50 4.53
CA ILE A 135 0.05 -7.52 5.11
C ILE A 135 0.35 -7.71 6.60
N ASP A 136 1.63 -7.85 6.97
CA ASP A 136 2.07 -7.96 8.37
C ASP A 136 1.51 -6.80 9.21
N LEU A 137 1.50 -5.57 8.67
CA LEU A 137 0.95 -4.40 9.35
C LEU A 137 -0.56 -4.54 9.63
N VAL A 138 -1.38 -4.82 8.61
CA VAL A 138 -2.85 -4.88 8.79
C VAL A 138 -3.32 -6.17 9.45
N HIS A 139 -2.50 -7.22 9.39
CA HIS A 139 -2.73 -8.49 10.05
C HIS A 139 -2.11 -8.53 11.47
N GLU A 140 -1.73 -7.38 12.02
CA GLU A 140 -1.25 -7.20 13.40
C GLU A 140 -0.05 -8.10 13.74
N ASN A 141 0.85 -8.33 12.77
CA ASN A 141 2.04 -9.17 12.87
C ASN A 141 1.76 -10.63 13.28
N LYS A 142 0.52 -11.12 13.11
CA LYS A 142 0.17 -12.54 13.31
C LYS A 142 0.91 -13.40 12.28
N LYS A 143 1.27 -14.63 12.64
CA LYS A 143 1.91 -15.57 11.69
C LYS A 143 0.86 -16.12 10.71
N TYR A 144 1.21 -16.14 9.42
CA TYR A 144 0.36 -16.65 8.35
C TYR A 144 1.20 -17.21 7.19
N LYS A 145 0.58 -18.05 6.35
CA LYS A 145 1.04 -18.38 4.99
C LYS A 145 0.27 -17.50 3.99
N LEU A 146 0.85 -17.20 2.83
CA LEU A 146 0.15 -16.37 1.82
C LEU A 146 -1.23 -16.92 1.46
N ASP A 147 -1.36 -18.24 1.32
CA ASP A 147 -2.62 -18.94 1.06
C ASP A 147 -3.69 -18.70 2.15
N ASP A 148 -3.28 -18.32 3.37
CA ASP A 148 -4.21 -18.06 4.46
C ASP A 148 -4.88 -16.69 4.32
N VAL A 149 -4.27 -15.76 3.58
CA VAL A 149 -4.68 -14.34 3.52
C VAL A 149 -5.02 -13.84 2.11
N ILE A 150 -4.39 -14.38 1.06
CA ILE A 150 -4.70 -14.03 -0.33
C ILE A 150 -5.98 -14.79 -0.75
N GLY A 151 -6.85 -14.16 -1.54
CA GLY A 151 -8.14 -14.69 -1.95
C GLY A 151 -9.24 -14.54 -0.89
N LYS A 152 -8.99 -13.77 0.17
CA LYS A 152 -9.92 -13.60 1.30
C LYS A 152 -10.09 -12.14 1.69
N LYS A 153 -11.24 -11.84 2.29
CA LYS A 153 -11.56 -10.54 2.87
C LYS A 153 -11.59 -10.67 4.39
N PHE A 154 -10.99 -9.71 5.06
CA PHE A 154 -10.98 -9.61 6.50
C PHE A 154 -11.43 -8.23 6.95
N ARG A 155 -11.75 -8.09 8.24
CA ARG A 155 -12.00 -6.82 8.88
C ARG A 155 -11.07 -6.68 10.09
N THR A 156 -10.53 -5.49 10.29
CA THR A 156 -9.64 -5.19 11.41
C THR A 156 -9.79 -3.74 11.84
N SER A 157 -9.17 -3.38 12.96
CA SER A 157 -9.00 -2.00 13.40
C SER A 157 -7.52 -1.66 13.44
N LEU A 158 -7.13 -0.55 12.80
CA LEU A 158 -5.78 0.01 12.91
C LEU A 158 -5.89 1.52 13.15
N TYR A 159 -5.16 2.03 14.12
CA TYR A 159 -5.21 3.44 14.53
C TYR A 159 -6.63 3.93 14.86
N GLU A 160 -7.41 3.11 15.58
CA GLU A 160 -8.79 3.41 16.01
C GLU A 160 -9.80 3.53 14.86
N HIS A 161 -9.45 3.06 13.67
CA HIS A 161 -10.35 3.05 12.53
C HIS A 161 -10.52 1.62 12.01
N GLU A 162 -11.78 1.20 11.88
CA GLU A 162 -12.12 -0.11 11.31
C GLU A 162 -12.26 -0.05 9.79
N PHE A 163 -11.78 -1.09 9.12
CA PHE A 163 -11.89 -1.22 7.68
C PHE A 163 -11.85 -2.69 7.26
N ASP A 164 -12.39 -2.96 6.07
CA ASP A 164 -12.17 -4.22 5.39
C ASP A 164 -10.78 -4.19 4.73
N TRP A 165 -10.11 -5.34 4.63
CA TRP A 165 -8.90 -5.46 3.82
C TRP A 165 -8.88 -6.73 2.98
N VAL A 166 -8.33 -6.58 1.78
CA VAL A 166 -8.12 -7.67 0.80
C VAL A 166 -6.70 -7.56 0.29
N ALA A 167 -5.89 -8.57 0.56
CA ALA A 167 -4.47 -8.53 0.26
C ALA A 167 -4.14 -8.94 -1.18
N LEU A 168 -3.10 -8.32 -1.72
CA LEU A 168 -2.42 -8.76 -2.93
C LEU A 168 -1.01 -9.25 -2.58
N PRO A 169 -0.51 -10.31 -3.25
CA PRO A 169 0.89 -10.69 -3.13
C PRO A 169 1.80 -9.59 -3.70
N HIS A 170 3.09 -9.63 -3.37
CA HIS A 170 4.03 -8.66 -3.94
C HIS A 170 4.12 -8.84 -5.47
N PRO A 171 3.98 -7.77 -6.28
CA PRO A 171 3.92 -7.84 -7.75
C PRO A 171 5.30 -7.95 -8.42
N SER A 172 6.31 -8.48 -7.72
CA SER A 172 7.65 -8.68 -8.28
C SER A 172 7.68 -9.97 -9.07
N GLY A 173 8.37 -9.98 -10.22
CA GLY A 173 8.63 -11.19 -10.99
C GLY A 173 9.50 -12.24 -10.28
N LEU A 174 10.16 -11.85 -9.18
CA LEU A 174 10.88 -12.77 -8.29
C LEU A 174 9.95 -13.59 -7.39
N ASN A 175 8.67 -13.19 -7.29
CA ASN A 175 7.70 -13.90 -6.47
C ASN A 175 7.15 -15.11 -7.22
N VAL A 176 7.75 -16.28 -7.02
CA VAL A 176 7.31 -17.52 -7.68
C VAL A 176 5.92 -18.01 -7.24
N TRP A 177 5.39 -17.51 -6.12
CA TRP A 177 4.13 -17.99 -5.54
C TRP A 177 2.94 -17.78 -6.50
N ASN A 178 2.83 -16.58 -7.11
CA ASN A 178 1.75 -16.25 -8.03
C ASN A 178 1.97 -16.81 -9.45
N HIS A 179 3.04 -17.57 -9.69
CA HIS A 179 3.22 -18.33 -10.93
C HIS A 179 2.60 -19.73 -10.85
N SER A 180 2.42 -20.25 -9.63
CA SER A 180 1.71 -21.51 -9.40
C SER A 180 0.23 -21.39 -9.75
N ALA A 181 -0.41 -22.51 -10.14
CA ALA A 181 -1.84 -22.52 -10.46
C ALA A 181 -2.69 -22.01 -9.28
N LYS A 182 -2.42 -22.50 -8.07
CA LYS A 182 -3.09 -22.08 -6.84
C LYS A 182 -2.88 -20.59 -6.54
N GLY A 183 -1.65 -20.09 -6.69
CA GLY A 183 -1.36 -18.67 -6.45
C GLY A 183 -2.06 -17.73 -7.42
N LYS A 184 -2.20 -18.13 -8.70
CA LYS A 184 -2.98 -17.39 -9.69
C LYS A 184 -4.47 -17.38 -9.35
N GLU A 185 -5.01 -18.52 -8.95
CA GLU A 185 -6.41 -18.64 -8.54
C GLU A 185 -6.72 -17.73 -7.34
N LEU A 186 -5.92 -17.81 -6.28
CA LEU A 186 -6.09 -16.97 -5.09
C LEU A 186 -5.89 -15.47 -5.40
N LEU A 187 -4.96 -15.12 -6.27
CA LEU A 187 -4.80 -13.74 -6.75
C LEU A 187 -6.08 -13.25 -7.45
N ASN A 188 -6.64 -14.05 -8.36
CA ASN A 188 -7.88 -13.70 -9.05
C ASN A 188 -9.04 -13.55 -8.05
N GLN A 189 -9.13 -14.41 -7.04
CA GLN A 189 -10.12 -14.28 -5.97
C GLN A 189 -9.95 -12.96 -5.19
N SER A 190 -8.72 -12.55 -4.85
CA SER A 190 -8.48 -11.24 -4.23
C SER A 190 -8.95 -10.09 -5.14
N LEU A 191 -8.65 -10.18 -6.43
CA LEU A 191 -9.04 -9.16 -7.40
C LEU A 191 -10.57 -9.04 -7.52
N GLU A 192 -11.28 -10.18 -7.59
CA GLU A 192 -12.75 -10.19 -7.58
C GLU A 192 -13.34 -9.67 -6.27
N LEU A 193 -12.74 -9.99 -5.12
CA LEU A 193 -13.16 -9.43 -3.84
C LEU A 193 -12.97 -7.91 -3.76
N ILE A 194 -11.88 -7.39 -4.33
CA ILE A 194 -11.65 -5.94 -4.45
C ILE A 194 -12.70 -5.32 -5.36
N LYS A 195 -12.87 -5.86 -6.58
CA LYS A 195 -13.81 -5.35 -7.59
C LYS A 195 -15.25 -5.27 -7.07
N ASN A 196 -15.68 -6.29 -6.34
CA ASN A 196 -17.05 -6.41 -5.80
C ASN A 196 -17.22 -5.77 -4.42
N HIS A 197 -16.17 -5.16 -3.85
CA HIS A 197 -16.29 -4.46 -2.58
C HIS A 197 -17.19 -3.22 -2.74
N PRO A 198 -18.14 -2.94 -1.83
CA PRO A 198 -19.09 -1.83 -1.98
C PRO A 198 -18.43 -0.47 -2.25
N THR A 199 -17.34 -0.17 -1.52
CA THR A 199 -16.57 1.08 -1.73
C THR A 199 -15.81 1.09 -3.05
N PHE A 200 -15.39 -0.06 -3.57
CA PHE A 200 -14.76 -0.09 -4.89
C PHE A 200 -15.79 0.18 -5.98
N LEU A 201 -16.96 -0.45 -5.89
CA LEU A 201 -18.07 -0.17 -6.80
C LEU A 201 -18.47 1.32 -6.76
N GLU A 202 -18.58 1.93 -5.58
CA GLU A 202 -18.92 3.36 -5.44
C GLU A 202 -17.87 4.31 -6.04
N GLU A 203 -16.58 4.00 -5.89
CA GLU A 203 -15.51 4.89 -6.37
C GLU A 203 -15.25 4.78 -7.89
N PHE A 204 -15.59 3.63 -8.49
CA PHE A 204 -15.28 3.26 -9.88
C PHE A 204 -16.51 2.95 -10.75
N SER A 205 -17.73 3.22 -10.27
CA SER A 205 -18.97 3.18 -11.07
C SER A 205 -19.11 4.34 -12.03
#